data_AF-M7BBU1-F1
#
_entry.id   AF-M7BBU1-F1
#
_cell.length_a   1.000
_cell.length_b   1.000
_cell.length_c   1.000
_cell.angle_alpha   90.00
_cell.angle_beta   90.00
_cell.angle_gamma   90.00
#
_symmetry.space_group_name_H-M   'P 1'
#
loop_
_entity.id
_entity.type
_entity.pdbx_description
1 polymer ?
#
loop_
_entity_poly.entity_id
_entity_poly.type
_entity_poly.pdbx_seq_one_letter_code
_entity_poly.pdbx_strand_id
1 'polypeptide(L)'
;MVIDMPEHNPGDMGGTMRLGKRRTVFKTEDSVLRKLYGDEDFVEERHRHRYEVNPELTGCFEEKGLKFVGRDTEGSRMEIIELERGLTEELIPINRPSPYGWPINQLWLA
;
A
#
# COMPACT_ATOMS: atom_id res chain seq x y z
N MET A 1 3.30 8.44 12.18
CA MET A 1 2.75 7.93 10.90
C MET A 1 2.27 6.51 11.06
N VAL A 2 3.14 5.61 11.52
CA VAL A 2 2.83 4.20 11.76
C VAL A 2 2.59 3.98 13.26
N ILE A 3 1.69 3.06 13.61
CA ILE A 3 1.34 2.67 14.99
C ILE A 3 1.44 1.14 15.14
N ASP A 4 1.69 0.66 16.36
CA ASP A 4 1.54 -0.78 16.67
C ASP A 4 0.04 -1.09 16.80
N MET A 5 -0.49 -1.93 15.91
CA MET A 5 -1.91 -2.30 15.91
C MET A 5 -2.04 -3.83 15.86
N PRO A 6 -1.74 -4.50 16.99
CA PRO A 6 -1.70 -5.96 17.05
C PRO A 6 -3.10 -6.58 16.97
N GLU A 7 -3.14 -7.87 16.70
CA GLU A 7 -4.38 -8.63 16.61
C GLU A 7 -4.73 -9.32 17.92
N HIS A 8 -6.02 -9.30 18.23
CA HIS A 8 -6.57 -9.92 19.42
C HIS A 8 -7.47 -11.07 18.97
N ASN A 9 -6.87 -12.27 18.89
CA ASN A 9 -7.57 -13.46 18.47
C ASN A 9 -8.12 -14.22 19.70
N PRO A 10 -9.32 -14.80 19.63
CA PRO A 10 -9.85 -15.63 20.70
C PRO A 10 -8.91 -16.81 21.02
N GLY A 11 -8.49 -16.91 22.28
CA GLY A 11 -7.59 -17.96 22.76
C GLY A 11 -6.11 -17.54 22.86
N ASP A 12 -5.72 -16.43 22.23
CA ASP A 12 -4.41 -15.84 22.39
C ASP A 12 -4.40 -14.80 23.53
N MET A 13 -3.31 -14.73 24.28
CA MET A 13 -3.13 -13.71 25.32
C MET A 13 -2.37 -12.51 24.76
N GLY A 14 -2.94 -11.32 24.95
CA GLY A 14 -2.33 -10.05 24.54
C GLY A 14 -2.44 -9.77 23.04
N GLY A 15 -1.63 -8.84 22.56
CA GLY A 15 -1.57 -8.45 21.16
C GLY A 15 -0.62 -9.33 20.35
N THR A 16 -1.16 -10.05 19.38
CA THR A 16 -0.40 -10.93 18.49
C THR A 16 0.04 -10.24 17.20
N MET A 17 1.04 -10.82 16.53
CA MET A 17 1.46 -10.37 15.20
C MET A 17 0.39 -10.69 14.16
N ARG A 18 0.17 -9.78 13.21
CA ARG A 18 -0.60 -10.08 12.00
C ARG A 18 0.20 -11.05 11.14
N LEU A 19 -0.16 -12.32 11.25
CA LEU A 19 0.56 -13.45 10.69
C LEU A 19 -0.37 -14.34 9.86
N GLY A 20 0.15 -14.83 8.74
CA GLY A 20 -0.53 -15.82 7.91
C GLY A 20 -1.30 -15.23 6.74
N LYS A 21 -2.12 -16.06 6.10
CA LYS A 21 -2.89 -15.71 4.91
C LYS A 21 -4.02 -14.75 5.29
N ARG A 22 -4.08 -13.57 4.67
CA ARG A 22 -5.14 -12.57 4.86
C ARG A 22 -5.68 -12.10 3.52
N ARG A 23 -6.95 -11.72 3.54
CA ARG A 23 -7.62 -11.14 2.38
C ARG A 23 -7.46 -9.64 2.38
N THR A 24 -7.04 -9.11 1.24
CA THR A 24 -6.97 -7.69 0.94
C THR A 24 -7.93 -7.40 -0.20
N VAL A 25 -8.87 -6.49 0.03
CA VAL A 25 -9.91 -6.10 -0.93
C VAL A 25 -9.46 -4.83 -1.64
N PHE A 26 -9.54 -4.82 -2.97
CA PHE A 26 -9.27 -3.62 -3.77
C PHE A 26 -10.39 -2.59 -3.61
N LYS A 27 -10.02 -1.31 -3.53
CA LYS A 27 -10.94 -0.18 -3.36
C LYS A 27 -11.25 0.56 -4.66
N THR A 28 -10.48 0.31 -5.71
CA THR A 28 -10.59 0.99 -6.99
C THR A 28 -10.30 0.00 -8.13
N GLU A 29 -10.97 0.18 -9.25
CA GLU A 29 -10.65 -0.53 -10.49
C GLU A 29 -9.38 0.01 -11.16
N ASP A 30 -9.05 1.27 -10.88
CA ASP A 30 -7.83 1.93 -11.35
C ASP A 30 -6.67 1.65 -10.39
N SER A 31 -6.25 0.39 -10.34
CA SER A 31 -5.03 -0.05 -9.66
C SER A 31 -4.16 -0.82 -10.64
N VAL A 32 -2.88 -0.50 -10.68
CA VAL A 32 -1.90 -1.27 -11.47
C VAL A 32 -1.80 -2.68 -10.91
N LEU A 33 -1.77 -2.81 -9.58
CA LEU A 33 -1.65 -4.12 -8.94
C LEU A 33 -2.87 -5.00 -9.21
N ARG A 34 -4.09 -4.45 -9.15
CA ARG A 34 -5.32 -5.19 -9.50
C ARG A 34 -5.26 -5.78 -10.90
N LYS A 35 -4.82 -5.00 -11.89
CA LYS A 35 -4.66 -5.46 -13.28
C LYS A 35 -3.65 -6.61 -13.38
N LEU A 36 -2.57 -6.57 -12.61
CA LEU A 36 -1.58 -7.65 -12.56
C LEU A 36 -2.13 -8.94 -11.93
N TYR A 37 -3.08 -8.83 -11.01
CA TYR A 37 -3.79 -9.96 -10.41
C TYR A 37 -5.00 -10.44 -11.24
N GLY A 38 -5.20 -9.93 -12.46
CA GLY A 38 -6.28 -10.38 -13.34
C GLY A 38 -7.63 -9.73 -13.06
N ASP A 39 -7.64 -8.50 -12.56
CA ASP A 39 -8.85 -7.71 -12.27
C ASP A 39 -9.78 -8.29 -11.19
N GLU A 40 -9.23 -9.15 -10.33
CA GLU A 40 -9.93 -9.68 -9.15
C GLU A 40 -10.31 -8.59 -8.14
N ASP A 41 -11.39 -8.80 -7.39
CA ASP A 41 -11.87 -7.86 -6.36
C ASP A 41 -11.03 -7.93 -5.07
N PHE A 42 -10.33 -9.05 -4.86
CA PHE A 42 -9.49 -9.26 -3.70
C PHE A 42 -8.31 -10.17 -4.02
N VAL A 43 -7.27 -10.09 -3.19
CA VAL A 43 -6.13 -11.01 -3.19
C VAL A 43 -5.95 -11.60 -1.81
N GLU A 44 -5.34 -12.78 -1.74
CA GLU A 44 -5.03 -13.41 -0.47
C GLU A 44 -3.54 -13.68 -0.34
N GLU A 45 -2.87 -12.88 0.49
CA GLU A 45 -1.41 -12.89 0.63
C GLU A 45 -0.99 -13.20 2.07
N ARG A 46 0.30 -13.50 2.26
CA ARG A 46 0.85 -13.81 3.59
C ARG A 46 1.39 -12.54 4.26
N HIS A 47 0.85 -12.24 5.44
CA HIS A 47 1.30 -11.14 6.29
C HIS A 47 2.23 -11.67 7.38
N ARG A 48 3.20 -10.84 7.78
CA ARG A 48 4.08 -11.09 8.93
C ARG A 48 4.61 -9.75 9.43
N HIS A 49 3.74 -8.95 10.03
CA HIS A 49 4.09 -7.64 10.56
C HIS A 49 3.18 -7.27 11.75
N ARG A 50 3.50 -6.17 12.43
CA ARG A 50 2.76 -5.68 13.61
C ARG A 50 2.28 -4.24 13.48
N TYR A 51 2.88 -3.53 12.54
CA TYR A 51 2.80 -2.09 12.47
C TYR A 51 1.93 -1.71 11.28
N GLU A 52 1.01 -0.79 11.52
CA GLU A 52 0.02 -0.35 10.55
C GLU A 52 0.11 1.17 10.39
N VAL A 53 -0.31 1.70 9.24
CA VAL A 53 -0.48 3.16 9.11
C VAL A 53 -1.57 3.62 10.09
N ASN A 54 -1.34 4.75 10.77
CA ASN A 54 -2.39 5.35 11.61
C ASN A 54 -3.58 5.76 10.70
N PRO A 55 -4.78 5.18 10.89
CA PRO A 55 -5.97 5.54 10.11
C PRO A 55 -6.30 7.04 10.15
N GLU A 56 -5.96 7.74 11.24
CA GLU A 56 -6.17 9.19 11.36
C GLU A 56 -5.33 10.02 10.37
N LEU A 57 -4.25 9.45 9.84
CA LEU A 57 -3.33 10.14 8.93
C LEU A 57 -3.57 9.80 7.46
N THR A 58 -4.46 8.86 7.14
CA THR A 58 -4.62 8.37 5.76
C THR A 58 -5.11 9.48 4.82
N GLY A 59 -6.01 10.35 5.29
CA GLY A 59 -6.49 11.49 4.51
C GLY A 59 -5.35 12.44 4.09
N CYS A 60 -4.42 12.74 4.99
CA CYS A 60 -3.27 13.59 4.70
C CYS A 60 -2.31 12.99 3.65
N PHE A 61 -2.29 11.67 3.52
CA PHE A 61 -1.50 10.98 2.49
C PHE A 61 -2.23 10.97 1.14
N GLU A 62 -3.53 10.71 1.14
CA GLU A 62 -4.36 10.72 -0.06
C GLU A 62 -4.42 12.12 -0.69
N GLU A 63 -4.51 13.19 0.12
CA GLU A 63 -4.42 14.59 -0.35
C GLU A 63 -3.09 14.91 -1.06
N LYS A 64 -2.02 14.16 -0.74
CA LYS A 64 -0.69 14.30 -1.34
C LYS A 64 -0.43 13.27 -2.44
N GLY A 65 -1.47 12.59 -2.92
CA GLY A 65 -1.41 11.65 -4.03
C GLY A 65 -1.01 10.22 -3.68
N LEU A 66 -0.82 9.90 -2.40
CA LEU A 66 -0.58 8.51 -1.99
C LEU A 66 -1.91 7.82 -1.75
N LYS A 67 -2.40 7.11 -2.77
CA LYS A 67 -3.72 6.47 -2.77
C LYS A 67 -3.67 5.10 -2.11
N PHE A 68 -4.57 4.83 -1.17
CA PHE A 68 -4.73 3.50 -0.57
C PHE A 68 -5.70 2.65 -1.42
N VAL A 69 -5.14 1.80 -2.28
CA VAL A 69 -5.90 1.02 -3.26
C VAL A 69 -6.36 -0.35 -2.74
N GLY A 70 -5.81 -0.82 -1.61
CA GLY A 70 -6.18 -2.09 -1.00
C GLY A 70 -6.30 -2.00 0.52
N ARG A 71 -7.31 -2.64 1.08
CA ARG A 71 -7.62 -2.64 2.53
C ARG A 71 -7.96 -4.03 3.03
N ASP A 72 -7.84 -4.25 4.34
CA ASP A 72 -8.37 -5.47 4.94
C ASP A 72 -9.91 -5.55 4.85
N THR A 73 -10.47 -6.71 5.20
CA THR A 73 -11.91 -6.97 5.10
C THR A 73 -12.76 -6.08 6.01
N GLU A 74 -12.18 -5.57 7.10
CA GLU A 74 -12.83 -4.63 8.03
C GLU A 74 -12.67 -3.17 7.58
N GLY A 75 -11.78 -2.90 6.63
CA GLY A 75 -11.46 -1.56 6.14
C GLY A 75 -10.63 -0.71 7.11
N SER A 76 -10.12 -1.32 8.19
CA SER A 76 -9.36 -0.65 9.25
C SER A 76 -7.88 -0.54 8.93
N ARG A 77 -7.33 -1.49 8.16
CA ARG A 77 -5.92 -1.54 7.76
C ARG A 77 -5.79 -1.20 6.28
N MET A 78 -4.85 -0.32 5.98
CA MET A 78 -4.48 0.01 4.61
C MET A 78 -3.30 -0.87 4.21
N GLU A 79 -3.51 -1.72 3.20
CA GLU A 79 -2.57 -2.81 2.88
C GLU A 79 -1.77 -2.52 1.60
N ILE A 80 -2.36 -1.81 0.63
CA ILE A 80 -1.72 -1.52 -0.66
C ILE A 80 -1.83 -0.02 -0.96
N ILE A 81 -0.69 0.59 -1.31
CA ILE A 81 -0.57 1.99 -1.72
C ILE A 81 -0.12 2.11 -3.18
N GLU A 82 -0.64 3.09 -3.89
CA GLU A 82 -0.17 3.52 -5.21
C GLU A 82 0.02 5.04 -5.23
N LEU A 83 1.07 5.51 -5.91
CA LEU A 83 1.33 6.94 -6.05
C LEU A 83 0.68 7.46 -7.33
N GLU A 84 0.00 8.60 -7.21
CA GLU A 84 -0.60 9.27 -8.36
C GLU A 84 0.46 9.80 -9.34
N ARG A 85 0.35 9.37 -10.61
CA ARG A 85 1.32 9.73 -11.66
C ARG A 85 1.46 11.24 -11.88
N GLY A 86 0.38 12.02 -11.78
CA GLY A 86 0.41 13.47 -12.04
C GLY A 86 1.29 14.28 -11.07
N LEU A 87 1.43 13.83 -9.82
CA LEU A 87 2.27 14.51 -8.82
C LEU A 87 3.76 14.23 -8.99
N THR A 88 4.11 13.13 -9.67
CA THR A 88 5.51 12.81 -9.96
C THR A 88 6.11 13.80 -10.95
N GLU A 89 5.35 14.32 -11.91
CA GLU A 89 5.89 15.28 -12.89
C GLU A 89 6.23 16.64 -12.26
N GLU A 90 5.50 17.07 -11.23
CA GLU A 90 5.79 18.30 -10.48
C GLU A 90 6.93 18.14 -9.44
N LEU A 91 7.03 16.98 -8.78
CA LEU A 91 7.98 16.75 -7.68
C LEU A 91 9.30 16.06 -8.12
N ILE A 92 9.25 15.24 -9.17
CA ILE A 92 10.40 14.54 -9.77
C ILE A 92 10.25 14.65 -11.29
N PRO A 93 10.77 15.72 -11.91
CA PRO A 93 10.73 15.83 -13.36
C PRO A 93 11.30 14.56 -13.97
N ILE A 94 10.55 13.93 -14.88
CA ILE A 94 10.95 12.69 -15.58
C ILE A 94 12.30 12.86 -16.31
N ASN A 95 12.70 14.10 -16.57
CA ASN A 95 13.97 14.52 -17.17
C ASN A 95 15.08 14.84 -16.14
N ARG A 96 14.84 14.68 -14.84
CA ARG A 96 15.89 14.85 -13.83
C ARG A 96 16.68 13.55 -13.74
N PRO A 97 18.01 13.57 -13.94
CA PRO A 97 18.83 12.39 -13.73
C PRO A 97 18.68 11.93 -12.28
N SER A 98 18.65 10.61 -12.06
CA SER A 98 18.71 10.04 -10.71
C SER A 98 19.95 10.58 -9.97
N PRO A 99 20.03 10.46 -8.63
CA PRO A 99 21.23 10.84 -7.86
C PRO A 99 22.52 10.14 -8.35
N TYR A 100 22.37 9.10 -9.16
CA TYR A 100 23.42 8.29 -9.76
C TYR A 100 23.60 8.55 -11.27
N GLY A 101 22.97 9.58 -11.83
CA GLY A 101 23.12 9.99 -13.24
C GLY A 101 22.29 9.20 -14.25
N TRP A 102 21.49 8.23 -13.82
CA TRP A 102 20.67 7.41 -14.72
C TRP A 102 19.36 8.09 -15.12
N PRO A 103 18.97 8.02 -16.42
CA PRO A 103 17.64 8.36 -16.88
C PRO A 103 16.57 7.48 -16.20
N ILE A 104 15.55 8.11 -15.61
CA ILE A 104 14.50 7.41 -14.84
C ILE A 104 13.71 6.41 -15.72
N ASN A 105 13.62 6.66 -17.02
CA ASN A 105 12.96 5.80 -18.00
C ASN A 105 13.66 4.45 -18.25
N GLN A 106 14.88 4.22 -17.75
CA GLN A 106 15.59 2.94 -17.89
C GLN A 106 15.49 2.01 -16.66
N LEU A 107 14.90 2.46 -15.54
CA LEU A 107 14.80 1.67 -14.31
C LEU A 107 13.71 0.57 -14.35
N TRP A 108 12.83 0.58 -15.36
CA TRP A 108 11.70 -0.36 -15.47
C TRP A 108 11.94 -1.54 -16.43
N LEU A 109 13.17 -1.70 -16.94
CA LEU A 109 13.54 -2.74 -17.91
C LEU A 109 14.53 -3.79 -17.33
N ALA A 110 14.70 -3.86 -16.01
CA ALA A 110 15.52 -4.85 -15.33
C ALA A 110 14.69 -5.72 -14.39
#